data_AF-A0A7K4FQS7-F1
#
_entry.id   AF-A0A7K4FQS7-F1
#
_cell.length_a   1.000
_cell.length_b   1.000
_cell.length_c   1.000
_cell.angle_alpha   90.00
_cell.angle_beta   90.00
_cell.angle_gamma   90.00
#
_symmetry.space_group_name_H-M   'P 1'
#
loop_
_entity.id
_entity.type
_entity.pdbx_description
1 polymer ?
#
loop_
_entity_poly.entity_id
_entity_poly.type
_entity_poly.pdbx_seq_one_letter_code
_entity_poly.pdbx_strand_id
1 'polypeptide(L)'
;MKIYPKSELGIAFLFTAGALSWLLAMGLAALWFRTILLTPHITPGPNYDPASLYYFLVTFHGQAGIFVIVPDLALAIFAYSLHVGKMNIFHKKLVTLAVWMINLPLIVEQAGGPLTGWYMYPPLALQQGSWLIYRGAMIGVAYFMIALICLGVMIAGYTMFADAYKSRPKNEKIPIFASYTMAFSGMFMPLTITALMACSLWYSLYFWAGVPVNPLTWVVLFWFYGHPVVYYVPFPVFGGLYYLIPKFSGRSLFS
;
A
#
# COMPACT_ATOMS: atom_id res chain seq x y z
N MET A 1 7.88 -14.09 -24.48
CA MET A 1 7.95 -12.64 -24.19
C MET A 1 8.39 -12.47 -22.73
N LYS A 2 9.45 -11.71 -22.42
CA LYS A 2 9.87 -11.51 -21.02
C LYS A 2 8.94 -10.47 -20.38
N ILE A 3 8.08 -10.89 -19.45
CA ILE A 3 7.02 -10.07 -18.82
C ILE A 3 7.59 -9.31 -17.60
N TYR A 4 8.69 -8.58 -17.78
CA TYR A 4 9.21 -7.70 -16.73
C TYR A 4 10.01 -6.53 -17.31
N PRO A 5 9.97 -5.33 -16.70
CA PRO A 5 10.74 -4.18 -17.16
C PRO A 5 12.25 -4.42 -17.08
N LYS A 6 13.00 -3.86 -18.04
CA LYS A 6 14.47 -3.99 -18.10
C LYS A 6 15.23 -2.79 -17.51
N SER A 7 14.53 -1.67 -17.29
CA SER A 7 15.09 -0.43 -16.74
C SER A 7 14.39 -0.04 -15.44
N GLU A 8 15.07 0.78 -14.63
CA GLU A 8 14.57 1.39 -13.40
C GLU A 8 13.34 2.25 -13.71
N LEU A 9 13.39 3.01 -14.81
CA LEU A 9 12.26 3.77 -15.31
C LEU A 9 11.06 2.85 -15.66
N GLY A 10 11.32 1.68 -16.25
CA GLY A 10 10.27 0.72 -16.54
C GLY A 10 9.64 0.11 -15.27
N ILE A 11 10.42 -0.10 -14.21
CA ILE A 11 9.90 -0.48 -12.89
C ILE A 11 9.07 0.66 -12.30
N ALA A 12 9.54 1.90 -12.39
CA ALA A 12 8.79 3.07 -11.93
C ALA A 12 7.42 3.18 -12.63
N PHE A 13 7.39 2.99 -13.96
CA PHE A 13 6.13 3.00 -14.71
C PHE A 13 5.21 1.83 -14.35
N LEU A 14 5.76 0.65 -14.07
CA LEU A 14 4.95 -0.50 -13.66
C LEU A 14 4.21 -0.22 -12.34
N PHE A 15 4.92 0.27 -11.32
CA PHE A 15 4.29 0.67 -10.05
C PHE A 15 3.31 1.84 -10.22
N THR A 16 3.68 2.84 -11.03
CA THR A 16 2.79 3.98 -11.35
C THR A 16 1.50 3.50 -12.01
N ALA A 17 1.57 2.55 -12.94
CA ALA A 17 0.40 2.01 -13.61
C ALA A 17 -0.52 1.26 -12.62
N GLY A 18 0.06 0.50 -11.69
CA GLY A 18 -0.69 -0.13 -10.58
C GLY A 18 -1.43 0.91 -9.74
N ALA A 19 -0.71 1.91 -9.23
CA ALA A 19 -1.28 3.00 -8.45
C ALA A 19 -2.40 3.76 -9.18
N LEU A 20 -2.22 4.09 -10.46
CA LEU A 20 -3.24 4.79 -11.25
C LEU A 20 -4.48 3.93 -11.52
N SER A 21 -4.30 2.62 -11.71
CA SER A 21 -5.42 1.68 -11.89
C SER A 21 -6.30 1.63 -10.64
N TRP A 22 -5.68 1.54 -9.46
CA TRP A 22 -6.39 1.59 -8.19
C TRP A 22 -6.97 2.97 -7.90
N LEU A 23 -6.28 4.06 -8.27
CA LEU A 23 -6.78 5.42 -8.13
C LEU A 23 -8.10 5.59 -8.89
N LEU A 24 -8.18 5.07 -10.11
CA LEU A 24 -9.42 5.08 -10.89
C LEU A 24 -10.52 4.29 -10.16
N ALA A 25 -10.24 3.06 -9.74
CA ALA A 25 -11.22 2.20 -9.08
C ALA A 25 -11.74 2.82 -7.76
N MET A 26 -10.83 3.26 -6.88
CA MET A 26 -11.20 3.87 -5.60
C MET A 26 -11.81 5.26 -5.77
N GLY A 27 -11.47 5.98 -6.85
CA GLY A 27 -12.03 7.27 -7.19
C GLY A 27 -13.50 7.14 -7.62
N LEU A 28 -13.83 6.12 -8.41
CA LEU A 28 -15.22 5.78 -8.73
C LEU A 28 -16.00 5.43 -7.47
N ALA A 29 -15.43 4.61 -6.57
CA ALA A 29 -16.07 4.31 -5.28
C ALA A 29 -16.31 5.58 -4.43
N ALA A 30 -15.36 6.52 -4.44
CA ALA A 30 -15.49 7.81 -3.76
C ALA A 30 -16.63 8.66 -4.29
N LEU A 31 -16.72 8.81 -5.61
CA LEU A 31 -17.83 9.51 -6.24
C LEU A 31 -19.16 8.85 -5.87
N TRP A 32 -19.19 7.52 -5.80
CA TRP A 32 -20.43 6.80 -5.56
C TRP A 32 -20.94 6.92 -4.12
N PHE A 33 -20.08 6.74 -3.11
CA PHE A 33 -20.52 6.98 -1.73
C PHE A 33 -20.84 8.45 -1.46
N ARG A 34 -20.21 9.39 -2.18
CA ARG A 34 -20.58 10.81 -2.13
C ARG A 34 -21.99 11.04 -2.68
N THR A 35 -22.36 10.35 -3.77
CA THR A 35 -23.73 10.41 -4.32
C THR A 35 -24.76 9.86 -3.33
N ILE A 36 -24.47 8.76 -2.63
CA ILE A 36 -25.38 8.23 -1.57
C ILE A 36 -25.63 9.31 -0.51
N LEU A 37 -24.60 10.06 -0.11
CA LEU A 37 -24.71 11.12 0.90
C LEU A 37 -25.49 12.36 0.44
N LEU A 38 -25.78 12.53 -0.86
CA LEU A 38 -26.65 13.62 -1.34
C LEU A 38 -28.11 13.41 -0.94
N THR A 39 -28.50 12.17 -0.63
CA THR A 39 -29.88 11.83 -0.28
C THR A 39 -29.90 10.96 1.00
N PRO A 40 -29.66 11.53 2.18
CA PRO A 40 -29.46 10.76 3.42
C PRO A 40 -30.72 10.07 3.97
N HIS A 41 -31.91 10.34 3.42
CA HIS A 41 -33.20 9.83 3.89
C HIS A 41 -33.90 8.89 2.89
N ILE A 42 -33.13 8.16 2.06
CA ILE A 42 -33.71 7.19 1.14
C ILE A 42 -34.38 6.07 1.94
N THR A 43 -35.70 5.91 1.79
CA THR A 43 -36.40 4.69 2.20
C THR A 43 -35.92 3.56 1.29
N PRO A 44 -35.19 2.56 1.80
CA PRO A 44 -34.66 1.51 0.94
C PRO A 44 -35.81 0.67 0.38
N GLY A 45 -35.79 0.41 -0.93
CA GLY A 45 -36.67 -0.59 -1.54
C GLY A 45 -36.28 -2.00 -1.11
N PRO A 46 -37.13 -3.03 -1.34
CA PRO A 46 -36.90 -4.39 -0.85
C PRO A 46 -35.57 -5.04 -1.27
N ASN A 47 -34.93 -4.56 -2.35
CA ASN A 47 -33.68 -5.09 -2.91
C ASN A 47 -32.54 -4.06 -2.92
N TYR A 48 -32.63 -2.99 -2.15
CA TYR A 48 -31.60 -1.96 -2.06
C TYR A 48 -31.19 -1.74 -0.62
N ASP A 49 -29.96 -2.11 -0.26
CA ASP A 49 -29.37 -1.80 1.04
C ASP A 49 -28.29 -0.72 0.86
N PRO A 50 -28.66 0.58 0.94
CA PRO A 50 -27.71 1.68 0.78
C PRO A 50 -26.64 1.72 1.87
N ALA A 51 -26.94 1.20 3.07
CA ALA A 51 -26.01 1.26 4.20
C ALA A 51 -24.82 0.32 3.97
N SER A 52 -25.08 -0.95 3.66
CA SER A 52 -24.01 -1.92 3.41
C SER A 52 -23.19 -1.54 2.17
N LEU A 53 -23.82 -1.03 1.11
CA LEU A 53 -23.09 -0.51 -0.05
C LEU A 53 -22.20 0.68 0.32
N TYR A 54 -22.72 1.64 1.10
CA TYR A 54 -21.93 2.78 1.58
C TYR A 54 -20.70 2.34 2.37
N TYR A 55 -20.87 1.45 3.35
CA TYR A 55 -19.76 0.95 4.17
C TYR A 55 -18.73 0.19 3.34
N PHE A 56 -19.17 -0.63 2.39
CA PHE A 56 -18.25 -1.30 1.46
C PHE A 56 -17.43 -0.29 0.66
N LEU A 57 -18.08 0.72 0.05
CA LEU A 57 -17.39 1.70 -0.79
C LEU A 57 -16.39 2.56 0.00
N VAL A 58 -16.73 2.96 1.22
CA VAL A 58 -15.82 3.69 2.12
C VAL A 58 -14.64 2.80 2.54
N THR A 59 -14.90 1.53 2.85
CA THR A 59 -13.88 0.56 3.25
C THR A 59 -12.92 0.28 2.09
N PHE A 60 -13.45 -0.04 0.92
CA PHE A 60 -12.71 -0.23 -0.34
C PHE A 60 -11.86 1.00 -0.68
N HIS A 61 -12.44 2.19 -0.62
CA HIS A 61 -11.72 3.43 -0.92
C HIS A 61 -10.49 3.61 -0.02
N GLY A 62 -10.67 3.44 1.29
CA GLY A 62 -9.58 3.60 2.24
C GLY A 62 -8.52 2.50 2.15
N GLN A 63 -8.92 1.23 1.99
CA GLN A 63 -7.98 0.10 1.87
C GLN A 63 -7.19 0.17 0.56
N ALA A 64 -7.83 0.45 -0.58
CA ALA A 64 -7.13 0.65 -1.86
C ALA A 64 -6.12 1.80 -1.78
N GLY A 65 -6.52 2.91 -1.16
CA GLY A 65 -5.65 4.06 -0.93
C GLY A 65 -4.41 3.72 -0.09
N ILE A 66 -4.62 3.18 1.11
CA ILE A 66 -3.55 3.04 2.09
C ILE A 66 -2.73 1.76 1.92
N PHE A 67 -3.36 0.64 1.57
CA PHE A 67 -2.64 -0.65 1.47
C PHE A 67 -1.95 -0.83 0.11
N VAL A 68 -2.43 -0.20 -0.96
CA VAL A 68 -1.88 -0.42 -2.31
C VAL A 68 -1.35 0.87 -2.94
N ILE A 69 -2.16 1.91 -3.09
CA ILE A 69 -1.74 3.13 -3.82
C ILE A 69 -0.56 3.81 -3.14
N VAL A 70 -0.59 4.00 -1.82
CA VAL A 70 0.50 4.65 -1.08
C VAL A 70 1.84 3.88 -1.23
N PRO A 71 1.91 2.55 -0.97
CA PRO A 71 3.12 1.78 -1.23
C PRO A 71 3.57 1.78 -2.69
N ASP A 72 2.65 1.61 -3.65
CA ASP A 72 2.99 1.59 -5.08
C ASP A 72 3.59 2.94 -5.53
N LEU A 73 3.01 4.06 -5.10
CA LEU A 73 3.59 5.38 -5.38
C LEU A 73 4.96 5.57 -4.73
N ALA A 74 5.13 5.14 -3.47
CA ALA A 74 6.41 5.24 -2.77
C ALA A 74 7.51 4.41 -3.49
N LEU A 75 7.16 3.22 -4.00
CA LEU A 75 8.06 2.35 -4.76
C LEU A 75 8.30 2.86 -6.20
N ALA A 76 7.30 3.46 -6.84
CA ALA A 76 7.45 4.11 -8.14
C ALA A 76 8.44 5.27 -8.06
N ILE A 77 8.27 6.16 -7.07
CA ILE A 77 9.17 7.29 -6.82
C ILE A 77 10.58 6.78 -6.49
N PHE A 78 10.69 5.69 -5.73
CA PHE A 78 11.98 5.07 -5.44
C PHE A 78 12.67 4.59 -6.73
N ALA A 79 12.00 3.81 -7.56
CA ALA A 79 12.57 3.33 -8.82
C ALA A 79 12.97 4.49 -9.76
N TYR A 80 12.14 5.54 -9.82
CA TYR A 80 12.45 6.74 -10.60
C TYR A 80 13.67 7.50 -10.05
N SER A 81 13.78 7.64 -8.73
CA SER A 81 14.93 8.29 -8.10
C SER A 81 16.24 7.57 -8.38
N LEU A 82 16.23 6.22 -8.45
CA LEU A 82 17.40 5.42 -8.82
C LEU A 82 17.78 5.64 -10.27
N HIS A 83 16.79 5.71 -11.17
CA HIS A 83 17.02 6.07 -12.57
C HIS A 83 17.72 7.43 -12.71
N VAL A 84 17.19 8.46 -12.03
CA VAL A 84 17.76 9.81 -12.01
C VAL A 84 19.17 9.82 -11.38
N GLY A 85 19.37 9.04 -10.32
CA GLY A 85 20.64 8.90 -9.62
C GLY A 85 21.67 8.01 -10.32
N LYS A 86 21.38 7.46 -11.51
CA LYS A 86 22.22 6.49 -12.24
C LYS A 86 22.57 5.25 -11.41
N MET A 87 21.66 4.85 -10.53
CA MET A 87 21.75 3.65 -9.69
C MET A 87 20.90 2.52 -10.30
N ASN A 88 21.21 1.27 -9.98
CA ASN A 88 20.64 0.11 -10.64
C ASN A 88 19.71 -0.68 -9.73
N ILE A 89 18.65 -1.23 -10.31
CA ILE A 89 17.87 -2.34 -9.74
C ILE A 89 18.35 -3.61 -10.44
N PHE A 90 19.11 -4.46 -9.77
CA PHE A 90 19.63 -5.70 -10.35
C PHE A 90 18.53 -6.78 -10.40
N HIS A 91 17.71 -6.87 -9.36
CA HIS A 91 16.73 -7.94 -9.17
C HIS A 91 15.33 -7.58 -9.71
N LYS A 92 15.26 -7.05 -10.94
CA LYS A 92 14.00 -6.55 -11.55
C LYS A 92 12.87 -7.59 -11.61
N LYS A 93 13.18 -8.88 -11.77
CA LYS A 93 12.18 -9.96 -11.76
C LYS A 93 11.50 -10.09 -10.39
N LEU A 94 12.27 -10.03 -9.32
CA LEU A 94 11.76 -10.13 -7.95
C LEU A 94 10.91 -8.90 -7.61
N VAL A 95 11.37 -7.71 -8.00
CA VAL A 95 10.59 -6.47 -7.85
C VAL A 95 9.30 -6.50 -8.67
N THR A 96 9.32 -7.09 -9.87
CA THR A 96 8.10 -7.27 -10.68
C THR A 96 7.13 -8.25 -10.04
N LEU A 97 7.61 -9.33 -9.43
CA LEU A 97 6.76 -10.25 -8.66
C LEU A 97 6.08 -9.52 -7.49
N ALA A 98 6.82 -8.66 -6.79
CA ALA A 98 6.30 -7.88 -5.69
C ALA A 98 5.13 -6.95 -6.11
N VAL A 99 5.16 -6.35 -7.30
CA VAL A 99 4.02 -5.57 -7.83
C VAL A 99 2.73 -6.40 -7.83
N TRP A 100 2.80 -7.64 -8.33
CA TRP A 100 1.65 -8.54 -8.37
C TRP A 100 1.21 -8.97 -6.97
N MET A 101 2.16 -9.19 -6.06
CA MET A 101 1.87 -9.50 -4.65
C MET A 101 1.22 -8.33 -3.91
N ILE A 102 1.46 -7.09 -4.31
CA ILE A 102 0.81 -5.92 -3.73
C ILE A 102 -0.60 -5.75 -4.30
N ASN A 103 -0.75 -5.91 -5.60
CA ASN A 103 -1.98 -5.51 -6.30
C ASN A 103 -3.06 -6.61 -6.32
N LEU A 104 -2.70 -7.86 -6.61
CA LEU A 104 -3.70 -8.92 -6.80
C LEU A 104 -4.40 -9.36 -5.50
N PRO A 105 -3.73 -9.46 -4.33
CA PRO A 105 -4.40 -9.90 -3.11
C PRO A 105 -5.53 -8.97 -2.66
N LEU A 106 -5.42 -7.66 -2.92
CA LEU A 106 -6.51 -6.73 -2.59
C LEU A 106 -7.79 -7.08 -3.34
N ILE A 107 -7.72 -7.56 -4.59
CA ILE A 107 -8.91 -7.99 -5.34
C ILE A 107 -9.61 -9.15 -4.61
N VAL A 108 -8.84 -10.11 -4.10
CA VAL A 108 -9.36 -11.26 -3.37
C VAL A 108 -9.95 -10.84 -2.03
N GLU A 109 -9.29 -9.96 -1.29
CA GLU A 109 -9.82 -9.43 -0.03
C GLU A 109 -11.14 -8.67 -0.25
N GLN A 110 -11.19 -7.79 -1.25
CA GLN A 110 -12.39 -6.98 -1.56
C GLN A 110 -13.54 -7.79 -2.14
N ALA A 111 -13.28 -8.96 -2.74
CA ALA A 111 -14.32 -9.87 -3.19
C ALA A 111 -15.21 -10.38 -2.04
N GLY A 112 -14.75 -10.28 -0.79
CA GLY A 112 -15.55 -10.57 0.40
C GLY A 112 -16.52 -9.47 0.81
N GLY A 113 -16.34 -8.25 0.30
CA GLY A 113 -17.12 -7.06 0.63
C GLY A 113 -16.96 -6.60 2.09
N PRO A 114 -15.77 -6.18 2.53
CA PRO A 114 -15.54 -5.70 3.90
C PRO A 114 -16.35 -4.44 4.23
N LEU A 115 -16.89 -4.35 5.45
CA LEU A 115 -17.78 -3.25 5.89
C LEU A 115 -17.24 -2.44 7.09
N THR A 116 -15.94 -2.54 7.38
CA THR A 116 -15.39 -2.21 8.70
C THR A 116 -14.52 -0.95 8.73
N GLY A 117 -14.49 -0.21 7.63
CA GLY A 117 -13.52 0.86 7.39
C GLY A 117 -12.10 0.30 7.15
N TRP A 118 -11.20 1.15 6.67
CA TRP A 118 -9.85 0.73 6.27
C TRP A 118 -8.98 0.23 7.42
N TYR A 119 -9.36 0.56 8.65
CA TYR A 119 -8.65 0.20 9.88
C TYR A 119 -9.16 -1.10 10.52
N MET A 120 -10.28 -1.68 10.05
CA MET A 120 -10.75 -3.02 10.43
C MET A 120 -10.73 -3.31 11.94
N TYR A 121 -11.29 -2.42 12.76
CA TYR A 121 -11.20 -2.58 14.22
C TYR A 121 -12.02 -3.76 14.77
N PRO A 122 -11.43 -4.58 15.65
CA PRO A 122 -12.15 -5.53 16.48
C PRO A 122 -12.91 -4.82 17.62
N PRO A 123 -14.00 -5.40 18.15
CA PRO A 123 -14.56 -6.70 17.78
C PRO A 123 -15.37 -6.66 16.48
N LEU A 124 -15.71 -5.49 15.94
CA LEU A 124 -16.54 -5.37 14.74
C LEU A 124 -15.98 -6.19 13.58
N ALA A 125 -14.70 -6.01 13.22
CA ALA A 125 -14.09 -6.73 12.11
C ALA A 125 -13.92 -8.25 12.31
N LEU A 126 -14.25 -8.76 13.49
CA LEU A 126 -14.30 -10.20 13.80
C LEU A 126 -15.69 -10.81 13.65
N GLN A 127 -16.73 -10.00 13.54
CA GLN A 127 -18.10 -10.47 13.44
C GLN A 127 -18.41 -11.00 12.04
N GLN A 128 -19.27 -12.03 11.97
CA GLN A 128 -19.68 -12.65 10.71
C GLN A 128 -20.47 -11.69 9.80
N GLY A 129 -21.16 -10.69 10.38
CA GLY A 129 -21.93 -9.69 9.64
C GLY A 129 -21.11 -8.53 9.07
N SER A 130 -19.80 -8.49 9.33
CA SER A 130 -18.93 -7.37 8.94
C SER A 130 -18.39 -7.45 7.51
N TRP A 131 -18.91 -8.41 6.75
CA TRP A 131 -18.55 -8.71 5.37
C TRP A 131 -19.84 -9.01 4.61
N LEU A 132 -19.95 -8.57 3.36
CA LEU A 132 -21.11 -8.87 2.52
C LEU A 132 -21.18 -10.38 2.22
N ILE A 133 -20.06 -10.96 1.79
CA ILE A 133 -19.99 -12.31 1.23
C ILE A 133 -19.17 -13.26 2.12
N TYR A 134 -18.00 -12.82 2.59
CA TYR A 134 -17.09 -13.71 3.33
C TYR A 134 -17.61 -14.03 4.73
N ARG A 135 -17.38 -15.27 5.17
CA ARG A 135 -17.71 -15.79 6.51
C ARG A 135 -16.58 -16.69 7.00
N GLY A 136 -16.41 -16.78 8.32
CA GLY A 136 -15.48 -17.71 8.98
C GLY A 136 -14.10 -17.73 8.35
N ALA A 137 -13.67 -18.90 7.87
CA ALA A 137 -12.35 -19.10 7.26
C ALA A 137 -12.07 -18.18 6.05
N MET A 138 -13.09 -17.76 5.30
CA MET A 138 -12.91 -16.82 4.18
C MET A 138 -12.55 -15.41 4.66
N ILE A 139 -13.01 -15.00 5.84
CA ILE A 139 -12.52 -13.77 6.48
C ILE A 139 -11.03 -13.93 6.82
N GLY A 140 -10.61 -15.11 7.27
CA GLY A 140 -9.19 -15.44 7.47
C GLY A 140 -8.35 -15.32 6.19
N VAL A 141 -8.90 -15.72 5.03
CA VAL A 141 -8.28 -15.51 3.71
C VAL A 141 -8.11 -14.03 3.42
N ALA A 142 -9.11 -13.20 3.68
CA ALA A 142 -9.02 -11.76 3.49
C ALA A 142 -7.87 -11.12 4.30
N TYR A 143 -7.74 -11.45 5.59
CA TYR A 143 -6.58 -11.00 6.39
C TYR A 143 -5.25 -11.54 5.85
N PHE A 144 -5.24 -12.77 5.33
CA PHE A 144 -4.02 -13.36 4.77
C PHE A 144 -3.60 -12.64 3.48
N MET A 145 -4.57 -12.20 2.66
CA MET A 145 -4.32 -11.37 1.48
C MET A 145 -3.65 -10.05 1.87
N ILE A 146 -4.09 -9.39 2.95
CA ILE A 146 -3.41 -8.17 3.46
C ILE A 146 -1.95 -8.48 3.86
N ALA A 147 -1.70 -9.63 4.49
CA ALA A 147 -0.32 -10.04 4.80
C ALA A 147 0.52 -10.27 3.54
N LEU A 148 -0.05 -10.80 2.45
CA LEU A 148 0.64 -10.93 1.16
C LEU A 148 0.98 -9.58 0.53
N ILE A 149 0.08 -8.58 0.63
CA ILE A 149 0.35 -7.21 0.21
C ILE A 149 1.58 -6.68 0.96
N CYS A 150 1.59 -6.81 2.29
CA CYS A 150 2.70 -6.36 3.14
C CYS A 150 4.02 -7.03 2.75
N LEU A 151 3.98 -8.35 2.51
CA LEU A 151 5.14 -9.11 2.07
C LEU A 151 5.66 -8.62 0.70
N GLY A 152 4.76 -8.31 -0.24
CA GLY A 152 5.13 -7.70 -1.52
C GLY A 152 5.86 -6.36 -1.34
N VAL A 153 5.33 -5.47 -0.50
CA VAL A 153 5.98 -4.19 -0.17
C VAL A 153 7.37 -4.40 0.42
N MET A 154 7.52 -5.32 1.37
CA MET A 154 8.81 -5.65 1.97
C MET A 154 9.81 -6.17 0.95
N ILE A 155 9.40 -7.11 0.09
CA ILE A 155 10.25 -7.66 -0.97
C ILE A 155 10.71 -6.55 -1.91
N ALA A 156 9.80 -5.69 -2.39
CA ALA A 156 10.17 -4.60 -3.28
C ALA A 156 11.14 -3.61 -2.62
N GLY A 157 10.78 -3.10 -1.44
CA GLY A 157 11.55 -2.06 -0.74
C GLY A 157 12.95 -2.53 -0.36
N TYR A 158 13.08 -3.66 0.34
CA TYR A 158 14.39 -4.17 0.76
C TYR A 158 15.26 -4.60 -0.43
N THR A 159 14.67 -5.19 -1.47
CA THR A 159 15.42 -5.58 -2.67
C THR A 159 15.98 -4.35 -3.39
N MET A 160 15.14 -3.34 -3.62
CA MET A 160 15.57 -2.09 -4.24
C MET A 160 16.58 -1.33 -3.38
N PHE A 161 16.45 -1.36 -2.05
CA PHE A 161 17.44 -0.80 -1.14
C PHE A 161 18.80 -1.50 -1.27
N ALA A 162 18.83 -2.84 -1.24
CA ALA A 162 20.07 -3.59 -1.39
C ALA A 162 20.75 -3.33 -2.74
N ASP A 163 19.97 -3.29 -3.83
CA ASP A 163 20.47 -3.00 -5.18
C ASP A 163 20.99 -1.56 -5.30
N ALA A 164 20.25 -0.59 -4.75
CA ALA A 164 20.65 0.80 -4.67
C ALA A 164 21.96 0.94 -3.87
N TYR A 165 22.03 0.35 -2.68
CA TYR A 165 23.23 0.37 -1.87
C TYR A 165 24.43 -0.21 -2.61
N LYS A 166 24.28 -1.34 -3.31
CA LYS A 166 25.36 -1.95 -4.09
C LYS A 166 25.82 -1.10 -5.28
N SER A 167 24.91 -0.36 -5.91
CA SER A 167 25.18 0.45 -7.10
C SER A 167 25.46 1.93 -6.80
N ARG A 168 25.48 2.33 -5.52
CA ARG A 168 25.75 3.71 -5.10
C ARG A 168 27.12 4.21 -5.56
N PRO A 169 27.29 5.54 -5.75
CA PRO A 169 28.61 6.13 -5.93
C PRO A 169 29.52 5.81 -4.72
N LYS A 170 30.75 5.33 -4.97
CA LYS A 170 31.68 4.94 -3.89
C LYS A 170 32.45 6.11 -3.29
N ASN A 171 32.78 7.11 -4.10
CA ASN A 171 33.62 8.25 -3.71
C ASN A 171 32.87 9.59 -3.74
N GLU A 172 31.53 9.53 -3.84
CA GLU A 172 30.66 10.70 -3.90
C GLU A 172 29.47 10.49 -2.96
N LYS A 173 28.82 11.59 -2.57
CA LYS A 173 27.56 11.51 -1.81
C LYS A 173 26.47 10.89 -2.68
N ILE A 174 25.61 10.07 -2.07
CA ILE A 174 24.41 9.58 -2.74
C ILE A 174 23.53 10.79 -3.13
N PRO A 175 23.00 10.85 -4.36
CA PRO A 175 22.10 11.93 -4.77
C PRO A 175 20.94 12.09 -3.78
N ILE A 176 20.60 13.33 -3.43
CA ILE A 176 19.63 13.61 -2.35
C ILE A 176 18.28 12.90 -2.58
N PHE A 177 17.79 12.87 -3.82
CA PHE A 177 16.56 12.18 -4.16
C PHE A 177 16.64 10.68 -3.87
N ALA A 178 17.71 10.01 -4.33
CA ALA A 178 17.94 8.59 -4.06
C ALA A 178 18.16 8.32 -2.57
N SER A 179 18.81 9.23 -1.83
CA SER A 179 19.03 9.05 -0.39
C SER A 179 17.71 9.05 0.41
N TYR A 180 16.77 9.95 0.06
CA TYR A 180 15.45 10.01 0.69
C TYR A 180 14.63 8.75 0.38
N THR A 181 14.58 8.32 -0.87
CA THR A 181 13.81 7.13 -1.25
C THR A 181 14.42 5.85 -0.70
N MET A 182 15.75 5.73 -0.62
CA MET A 182 16.42 4.61 0.05
C MET A 182 16.04 4.55 1.54
N ALA A 183 16.03 5.69 2.24
CA ALA A 183 15.68 5.73 3.65
C ALA A 183 14.19 5.42 3.89
N PHE A 184 13.29 6.11 3.17
CA PHE A 184 11.86 6.06 3.46
C PHE A 184 11.13 4.92 2.74
N SER A 185 11.37 4.72 1.44
CA SER A 185 10.75 3.63 0.66
C SER A 185 11.52 2.31 0.78
N GLY A 186 12.85 2.37 0.95
CA GLY A 186 13.72 1.19 0.98
C GLY A 186 13.88 0.53 2.36
N MET A 187 13.78 1.30 3.45
CA MET A 187 14.01 0.79 4.81
C MET A 187 12.84 1.07 5.75
N PHE A 188 12.43 2.33 5.92
CA PHE A 188 11.40 2.72 6.89
C PHE A 188 10.04 2.07 6.60
N MET A 189 9.57 2.12 5.34
CA MET A 189 8.30 1.51 4.94
C MET A 189 8.31 -0.02 5.11
N PRO A 190 9.28 -0.77 4.55
CA PRO A 190 9.38 -2.21 4.77
C PRO A 190 9.51 -2.62 6.24
N LEU A 191 10.14 -1.79 7.08
CA LEU A 191 10.24 -2.03 8.52
C LEU A 191 8.88 -1.88 9.20
N THR A 192 8.20 -0.76 8.98
CA THR A 192 6.96 -0.42 9.70
C THR A 192 5.77 -1.26 9.23
N ILE A 193 5.72 -1.66 7.96
CA ILE A 193 4.67 -2.54 7.42
C ILE A 193 4.72 -3.98 7.98
N THR A 194 5.84 -4.40 8.59
CA THR A 194 5.90 -5.70 9.28
C THR A 194 4.88 -5.80 10.42
N ALA A 195 4.54 -4.70 11.08
CA ALA A 195 3.53 -4.70 12.14
C ALA A 195 2.13 -5.02 11.58
N LEU A 196 1.76 -4.44 10.43
CA LEU A 196 0.51 -4.78 9.74
C LEU A 196 0.51 -6.22 9.26
N MET A 197 1.64 -6.71 8.73
CA MET A 197 1.78 -8.11 8.32
C MET A 197 1.57 -9.07 9.50
N ALA A 198 2.20 -8.78 10.65
CA ALA A 198 2.12 -9.60 11.84
C ALA A 198 0.70 -9.66 12.39
N CYS A 199 0.01 -8.52 12.52
CA CYS A 199 -1.37 -8.52 13.00
C CYS A 199 -2.31 -9.19 12.00
N SER A 200 -2.12 -9.00 10.69
CA SER A 200 -2.93 -9.66 9.67
C SER A 200 -2.78 -11.19 9.71
N LEU A 201 -1.55 -11.70 9.85
CA LEU A 201 -1.32 -13.14 10.01
C LEU A 201 -1.93 -13.71 11.29
N TRP A 202 -1.82 -13.00 12.41
CA TRP A 202 -2.45 -13.42 13.67
C TRP A 202 -3.98 -13.50 13.50
N TYR A 203 -4.59 -12.51 12.85
CA TYR A 203 -6.03 -12.50 12.61
C TYR A 203 -6.47 -13.57 11.62
N SER A 204 -5.65 -13.92 10.62
CA SER A 204 -5.88 -15.13 9.80
C SER A 204 -5.91 -16.41 10.65
N LEU A 205 -4.96 -16.55 11.57
CA LEU A 205 -4.89 -17.71 12.47
C LEU A 205 -6.05 -17.76 13.47
N TYR A 206 -6.61 -16.63 13.87
CA TYR A 206 -7.85 -16.60 14.65
C TYR A 206 -8.99 -17.30 13.89
N PHE A 207 -9.20 -16.95 12.62
CA PHE A 207 -10.28 -17.54 11.81
C PHE A 207 -10.01 -18.99 11.39
N TRP A 208 -8.75 -19.39 11.21
CA TRP A 208 -8.41 -20.74 10.72
C TRP A 208 -8.14 -21.75 11.83
N ALA A 209 -7.62 -21.31 12.97
CA ALA A 209 -7.14 -22.19 14.02
C ALA A 209 -7.64 -21.80 15.43
N GLY A 210 -8.51 -20.79 15.55
CA GLY A 210 -9.04 -20.36 16.84
C GLY A 210 -7.99 -19.73 17.76
N VAL A 211 -6.87 -19.26 17.20
CA VAL A 211 -5.82 -18.58 17.98
C VAL A 211 -6.42 -17.33 18.62
N PRO A 212 -6.37 -17.16 19.96
CA PRO A 212 -7.01 -16.02 20.61
C PRO A 212 -6.38 -14.70 20.16
N VAL A 213 -7.22 -13.69 19.99
CA VAL A 213 -6.82 -12.32 19.65
C VAL A 213 -7.29 -11.35 20.71
N ASN A 214 -6.46 -10.36 21.01
CA ASN A 214 -6.86 -9.20 21.81
C ASN A 214 -7.16 -8.03 20.86
N PRO A 215 -8.37 -7.42 20.91
CA PRO A 215 -8.70 -6.23 20.12
C PRO A 215 -7.66 -5.12 20.19
N LEU A 216 -7.06 -4.89 21.36
CA LEU A 216 -6.04 -3.85 21.55
C LEU A 216 -4.76 -4.13 20.76
N THR A 217 -4.39 -5.41 20.58
CA THR A 217 -3.22 -5.80 19.80
C THR A 217 -3.34 -5.33 18.34
N TRP A 218 -4.54 -5.42 17.75
CA TRP A 218 -4.77 -4.89 16.41
C TRP A 218 -4.53 -3.39 16.37
N VAL A 219 -5.13 -2.63 17.29
CA VAL A 219 -4.98 -1.17 17.32
C VAL A 219 -3.51 -0.75 17.44
N VAL A 220 -2.75 -1.37 18.36
CA VAL A 220 -1.34 -1.03 18.57
C VAL A 220 -0.48 -1.34 17.34
N LEU A 221 -0.58 -2.55 16.80
CA LEU A 221 0.22 -2.96 15.63
C LEU A 221 -0.20 -2.20 14.37
N PHE A 222 -1.51 -2.00 14.20
CA PHE A 222 -2.06 -1.23 13.09
C PHE A 222 -1.53 0.19 13.10
N TRP A 223 -1.52 0.90 14.24
CA TRP A 223 -1.00 2.28 14.29
C TRP A 223 0.51 2.39 14.34
N PHE A 224 1.22 1.34 14.75
CA PHE A 224 2.66 1.25 14.52
C PHE A 224 3.00 1.29 13.03
N TYR A 225 2.14 0.74 12.16
CA TYR A 225 2.20 0.91 10.70
C TYR A 225 1.48 2.20 10.21
N GLY A 226 0.32 2.49 10.79
CA GLY A 226 -0.67 3.44 10.29
C GLY A 226 -0.27 4.90 10.50
N HIS A 227 0.57 5.19 11.48
CA HIS A 227 1.20 6.51 11.57
C HIS A 227 2.38 6.63 10.59
N PRO A 228 3.29 5.65 10.45
CA PRO A 228 4.28 5.62 9.37
C PRO A 228 3.75 5.74 7.95
N VAL A 229 2.63 5.09 7.60
CA VAL A 229 2.17 5.02 6.21
C VAL A 229 1.87 6.40 5.60
N VAL A 230 1.41 7.36 6.41
CA VAL A 230 1.16 8.72 5.91
C VAL A 230 2.44 9.46 5.49
N TYR A 231 3.60 8.93 5.86
CA TYR A 231 4.91 9.47 5.52
C TYR A 231 5.57 8.77 4.32
N TYR A 232 5.04 7.63 3.87
CA TYR A 232 5.67 6.81 2.82
C TYR A 232 5.80 7.55 1.48
N VAL A 233 4.84 8.38 1.10
CA VAL A 233 4.90 9.17 -0.14
C VAL A 233 5.47 10.57 0.08
N PRO A 234 5.09 11.33 1.13
CA PRO A 234 5.60 12.68 1.34
C PRO A 234 7.13 12.77 1.39
N PHE A 235 7.83 11.89 2.11
CA PHE A 235 9.29 11.98 2.19
C PHE A 235 10.02 11.69 0.86
N PRO A 236 9.66 10.63 0.10
CA PRO A 236 10.14 10.47 -1.27
C PRO A 236 9.88 11.69 -2.16
N VAL A 237 8.70 12.30 -2.05
CA VAL A 237 8.37 13.53 -2.78
C VAL A 237 9.27 14.69 -2.35
N PHE A 238 9.53 14.87 -1.04
CA PHE A 238 10.46 15.89 -0.55
C PHE A 238 11.87 15.66 -1.10
N GLY A 239 12.35 14.42 -1.16
CA GLY A 239 13.60 14.07 -1.84
C GLY A 239 13.65 14.52 -3.30
N GLY A 240 12.54 14.34 -4.02
CA GLY A 240 12.36 14.84 -5.39
C GLY A 240 12.36 16.36 -5.47
N LEU A 241 11.68 17.05 -4.56
CA LEU A 241 11.66 18.51 -4.48
C LEU A 241 13.06 19.08 -4.19
N TYR A 242 13.81 18.47 -3.28
CA TYR A 242 15.20 18.85 -3.00
C TYR A 242 16.15 18.62 -4.18
N TYR A 243 15.80 17.76 -5.12
CA TYR A 243 16.51 17.59 -6.38
C TYR A 243 16.08 18.60 -7.45
N LEU A 244 14.78 18.87 -7.59
CA LEU A 244 14.23 19.71 -8.66
C LEU A 244 14.37 21.21 -8.37
N ILE A 245 14.11 21.66 -7.14
CA ILE A 245 14.10 23.09 -6.80
C ILE A 245 15.47 23.75 -7.06
N PRO A 246 16.62 23.22 -6.59
CA PRO A 246 17.93 23.78 -6.92
C PRO A 246 18.20 23.86 -8.42
N LYS A 247 17.81 22.81 -9.15
CA LYS A 247 18.01 22.69 -10.59
C LYS A 247 17.26 23.75 -11.37
N PHE A 248 16.00 24.02 -11.03
CA PHE A 248 15.17 25.01 -11.74
C PHE A 248 15.35 26.44 -11.21
N SER A 249 15.79 26.62 -9.96
CA SER A 249 16.10 27.94 -9.41
C SER A 249 17.50 28.45 -9.76
N GLY A 250 18.38 27.58 -10.28
CA GLY A 250 19.78 27.92 -10.56
C GLY A 250 20.61 28.20 -9.30
N ARG A 251 20.15 27.77 -8.12
CA ARG A 251 20.82 27.96 -6.83
C ARG A 251 21.15 26.62 -6.20
N SER A 252 22.22 26.56 -5.41
CA SER A 252 22.51 25.38 -4.61
C SER A 252 21.44 25.18 -3.53
N LEU A 253 21.26 23.92 -3.12
CA LEU A 253 20.47 23.62 -1.92
C LEU A 253 21.22 24.18 -0.70
N PHE A 254 20.53 24.96 0.14
CA PHE A 254 21.06 25.40 1.42
C PHE A 254 20.91 24.25 2.42
N SER A 255 22.01 23.67 2.87
CA SER A 255 22.05 22.55 3.82
C SER A 255 23.00 22.83 4.97
#